data_AF-A0A833DC08-F1
#
_entry.id   AF-A0A833DC08-F1
#
_cell.length_a   1.000
_cell.length_b   1.000
_cell.length_c   1.000
_cell.angle_alpha   90.00
_cell.angle_beta   90.00
_cell.angle_gamma   90.00
#
_symmetry.space_group_name_H-M   'P 1'
#
loop_
_entity.id
_entity.type
_entity.pdbx_description
1 polymer ?
#
loop_
_entity_poly.entity_id
_entity_poly.type
_entity_poly.pdbx_seq_one_letter_code
_entity_poly.pdbx_strand_id
1 'polypeptide(L)'
;MRYVMNRLINYLGDAISGVLFYFRQTKLRTFLTLLGITVGVSSIIGIMTVLTTFDRATTGLVEEMKTNIFYITRDNPIEISFGFNDRHDRNKPRITWSEYEQLKRVLTLTTNISAVMAEEPSDRTVSAGKNELKNRLSSFWGGDGDVLELYKYELISGRNLREQDLDNTARVAVIGYDIKEELFPYSDPVGQIVKIDNIPFTVIGLLEAKGEMLGQSMDSMIGIPITAFLQYFRGRSFYGEGLQLIAEAESMDGLDAATDEAIGAFRAIRKIPPGAENNFYIATNDQLMDTFGDFTKYLQMFIGLVAGISLLVAGIGIANIMLVSLTERIKEIGVRKALGARK
;
A
#
# COMPACT_ATOMS: atom_id res chain seq x y z
N MET A 1 54.48 34.29 -8.72
CA MET A 1 53.19 33.56 -8.73
C MET A 1 52.54 33.48 -10.11
N ARG A 2 52.22 34.59 -10.79
CA ARG A 2 51.57 34.57 -12.14
C ARG A 2 52.31 33.75 -13.21
N TYR A 3 53.63 33.75 -13.19
CA TYR A 3 54.45 33.00 -14.17
C TYR A 3 54.36 31.47 -14.00
N VAL A 4 54.21 30.99 -12.76
CA VAL A 4 54.06 29.56 -12.45
C VAL A 4 52.65 29.08 -12.81
N MET A 5 51.64 29.94 -12.55
CA MET A 5 50.24 29.67 -12.90
C MET A 5 50.04 29.55 -14.42
N ASN A 6 50.60 30.48 -15.21
CA ASN A 6 50.50 30.41 -16.68
C ASN A 6 51.24 29.21 -17.27
N ARG A 7 52.36 28.79 -16.65
CA ARG A 7 53.05 27.57 -17.07
C ARG A 7 52.20 26.33 -16.80
N LEU A 8 51.58 26.24 -15.62
CA LEU A 8 50.69 25.13 -15.26
C LEU A 8 49.47 25.04 -16.18
N ILE A 9 48.85 26.18 -16.52
CA ILE A 9 47.71 26.23 -17.44
C ILE A 9 48.10 25.76 -18.84
N ASN A 10 49.25 26.21 -19.36
CA ASN A 10 49.73 25.77 -20.67
C ASN A 10 50.12 24.28 -20.67
N TYR A 11 50.75 23.78 -19.60
CA TYR A 11 51.05 22.36 -19.44
C TYR A 11 49.78 21.50 -19.38
N LEU A 12 48.73 21.96 -18.70
CA LEU A 12 47.43 21.30 -18.66
C LEU A 12 46.77 21.31 -20.04
N GLY A 13 46.81 22.44 -20.76
CA GLY A 13 46.29 22.55 -22.12
C GLY A 13 46.98 21.58 -23.09
N ASP A 14 48.31 21.53 -23.06
CA ASP A 14 49.08 20.60 -23.89
C ASP A 14 48.81 19.14 -23.51
N ALA A 15 48.71 18.83 -22.21
CA ALA A 15 48.38 17.49 -21.73
C ALA A 15 46.98 17.05 -22.17
N ILE A 16 45.97 17.92 -22.06
CA ILE A 16 44.60 17.65 -22.52
C ILE A 16 44.58 17.44 -24.04
N SER A 17 45.28 18.29 -24.80
CA SER A 17 45.36 18.14 -26.26
C SER A 17 46.01 16.80 -26.66
N GLY A 18 47.05 16.38 -25.92
CA GLY A 18 47.72 15.10 -26.13
C GLY A 18 46.82 13.91 -25.83
N VAL A 19 46.00 13.99 -24.77
CA VAL A 19 45.00 12.97 -24.43
C VAL A 19 43.89 12.90 -25.47
N LEU A 20 43.40 14.05 -25.97
CA LEU A 20 42.40 14.09 -27.04
C LEU A 20 42.92 13.50 -28.36
N PHE A 21 44.17 13.80 -28.71
CA PHE A 21 44.81 13.22 -29.90
C PHE A 21 44.96 11.70 -29.77
N TYR A 22 45.29 11.22 -28.57
CA TYR A 22 45.36 9.79 -28.27
C TYR A 22 44.01 9.10 -28.45
N PHE A 23 42.92 9.65 -27.89
CA PHE A 23 41.57 9.08 -28.05
C PHE A 23 41.15 8.98 -29.52
N ARG A 24 41.60 9.91 -30.37
CA ARG A 24 41.39 9.85 -31.82
C ARG A 24 42.15 8.72 -32.51
N GLN A 25 43.25 8.24 -31.94
CA GLN A 25 44.01 7.10 -32.49
C GLN A 25 43.43 5.75 -32.05
N THR A 26 42.90 5.64 -30.83
CA THR A 26 42.34 4.39 -30.28
C THR A 26 40.81 4.39 -30.25
N LYS A 27 40.17 4.76 -31.37
CA LYS A 27 38.71 5.01 -31.44
C LYS A 27 37.86 3.87 -30.89
N LEU A 28 38.14 2.63 -31.30
CA LEU A 28 37.36 1.45 -30.88
C LEU A 28 37.46 1.21 -29.38
N ARG A 29 38.67 1.33 -28.81
CA ARG A 29 38.91 1.15 -27.37
C ARG A 29 38.20 2.24 -26.57
N THR A 30 38.42 3.49 -26.94
CA THR A 30 37.81 4.64 -26.28
C THR A 30 36.28 4.55 -26.32
N PHE A 31 35.72 4.13 -27.46
CA PHE A 31 34.29 3.89 -27.60
C PHE A 31 33.79 2.76 -26.70
N LEU A 32 34.43 1.58 -26.72
CA LEU A 32 34.01 0.43 -25.89
C LEU A 32 34.11 0.73 -24.38
N THR A 33 35.13 1.47 -23.94
CA THR A 33 35.27 1.88 -22.53
C THR A 33 34.22 2.91 -22.12
N LEU A 34 33.94 3.90 -22.97
CA LEU A 34 32.90 4.89 -22.71
C LEU A 34 31.53 4.22 -22.67
N LEU A 35 31.23 3.35 -23.63
CA LEU A 35 29.97 2.64 -23.70
C LEU A 35 29.73 1.77 -22.45
N GLY A 36 30.76 1.04 -21.99
CA GLY A 36 30.67 0.26 -20.75
C GLY A 36 30.39 1.12 -19.51
N ILE A 37 31.08 2.26 -19.37
CA ILE A 37 30.87 3.19 -18.26
C ILE A 37 29.47 3.82 -18.34
N THR A 38 29.05 4.29 -19.51
CA THR A 38 27.76 4.92 -19.71
C THR A 38 26.63 3.94 -19.41
N VAL A 39 26.65 2.73 -19.98
CA VAL A 39 25.62 1.72 -19.73
C VAL A 39 25.58 1.32 -18.25
N GLY A 40 26.73 1.13 -17.62
CA GLY A 40 26.81 0.81 -16.19
C GLY A 40 26.22 1.90 -15.29
N VAL A 41 26.65 3.16 -15.48
CA VAL A 41 26.18 4.30 -14.68
C VAL A 41 24.70 4.57 -14.96
N SER A 42 24.25 4.54 -16.21
CA SER A 42 22.84 4.73 -16.56
C SER A 42 21.94 3.65 -15.95
N SER A 43 22.40 2.39 -15.90
CA SER A 43 21.64 1.29 -15.30
C SER A 43 21.47 1.48 -13.79
N ILE A 44 22.54 1.90 -13.10
CA ILE A 44 22.50 2.17 -11.65
C ILE A 44 21.57 3.35 -11.35
N ILE A 45 21.66 4.44 -12.12
CA ILE A 45 20.78 5.60 -11.95
C ILE A 45 19.32 5.21 -12.22
N GLY A 46 19.06 4.41 -13.27
CA GLY A 46 17.71 3.93 -13.59
C GLY A 46 17.10 3.12 -12.45
N ILE A 47 17.85 2.15 -11.92
CA ILE A 47 17.41 1.33 -10.79
C ILE A 47 17.17 2.18 -9.54
N MET A 48 18.07 3.11 -9.21
CA MET A 48 17.89 4.02 -8.07
C MET A 48 16.66 4.93 -8.23
N THR A 49 16.39 5.37 -9.46
CA THR A 49 15.20 6.18 -9.76
C THR A 49 13.92 5.37 -9.55
N VAL A 50 13.89 4.12 -10.03
CA VAL A 50 12.74 3.23 -9.83
C VAL A 50 12.54 2.96 -8.34
N LEU A 51 13.61 2.67 -7.59
CA LEU A 51 13.55 2.44 -6.14
C LEU A 51 12.98 3.64 -5.39
N THR A 52 13.52 4.83 -5.63
CA THR A 52 13.06 6.05 -4.95
C THR A 52 11.64 6.44 -5.35
N THR A 53 11.23 6.13 -6.58
CA THR A 53 9.84 6.35 -7.02
C THR A 53 8.90 5.38 -6.34
N PHE A 54 9.27 4.09 -6.24
CA PHE A 54 8.51 3.08 -5.53
C PHE A 54 8.38 3.42 -4.04
N ASP A 55 9.47 3.86 -3.40
CA ASP A 55 9.51 4.27 -2.00
C ASP A 55 8.58 5.47 -1.74
N ARG A 56 8.61 6.49 -2.62
CA ARG A 56 7.69 7.63 -2.56
C ARG A 56 6.24 7.25 -2.80
N ALA A 57 5.97 6.38 -3.79
CA ALA A 57 4.62 5.90 -4.07
C ALA A 57 4.06 5.11 -2.88
N THR A 58 4.89 4.25 -2.28
CA THR A 58 4.52 3.48 -1.10
C THR A 58 4.31 4.40 0.09
N THR A 59 5.19 5.37 0.33
CA THR A 59 5.06 6.33 1.44
C THR A 59 3.83 7.23 1.28
N GLY A 60 3.48 7.64 0.07
CA GLY A 60 2.25 8.39 -0.21
C GLY A 60 0.99 7.57 0.13
N LEU A 61 0.92 6.32 -0.34
CA LEU A 61 -0.16 5.39 0.03
C LEU A 61 -0.23 5.18 1.55
N VAL A 62 0.94 5.09 2.18
CA VAL A 62 1.08 4.90 3.64
C VAL A 62 0.61 6.14 4.41
N GLU A 63 0.94 7.36 3.99
CA GLU A 63 0.46 8.60 4.61
C GLU A 63 -1.06 8.78 4.46
N GLU A 64 -1.63 8.35 3.33
CA GLU A 64 -3.09 8.30 3.14
C GLU A 64 -3.77 7.26 4.06
N MET A 65 -3.07 6.16 4.37
CA MET A 65 -3.53 5.11 5.29
C MET A 65 -3.17 5.33 6.76
N LYS A 66 -2.31 6.31 7.09
CA LYS A 66 -2.01 6.74 8.46
C LYS A 66 -3.25 7.37 9.07
N THR A 67 -4.09 6.51 9.57
CA THR A 67 -5.28 6.85 10.33
C THR A 67 -5.02 6.45 11.76
N ASN A 68 -5.50 7.28 12.69
CA ASN A 68 -5.79 6.96 14.08
C ASN A 68 -6.83 5.83 14.26
N ILE A 69 -6.98 4.93 13.29
CA ILE A 69 -7.95 3.84 13.28
C ILE A 69 -7.25 2.52 13.59
N PHE A 70 -7.89 1.72 14.42
CA PHE A 70 -7.52 0.34 14.68
C PHE A 70 -8.74 -0.56 14.54
N TYR A 71 -8.46 -1.82 14.20
CA TYR A 71 -9.47 -2.84 13.96
C TYR A 71 -9.41 -3.88 15.06
N ILE A 72 -10.57 -4.26 15.59
CA ILE A 72 -10.70 -5.40 16.51
C ILE A 72 -11.33 -6.53 15.72
N THR A 73 -10.55 -7.56 15.43
CA THR A 73 -10.96 -8.73 14.67
C THR A 73 -10.87 -9.99 15.51
N ARG A 74 -11.53 -11.06 15.07
CA ARG A 74 -11.40 -12.38 15.69
C ARG A 74 -9.99 -12.96 15.48
N ASP A 75 -9.54 -12.89 14.24
CA ASP A 75 -8.31 -13.49 13.74
C ASP A 75 -7.42 -12.40 13.12
N ASN A 76 -6.14 -12.69 12.94
CA ASN A 76 -5.19 -11.74 12.36
C ASN A 76 -5.54 -11.52 10.86
N PRO A 77 -5.95 -10.30 10.45
CA PRO A 77 -6.40 -10.03 9.09
C PRO A 77 -5.28 -10.22 8.05
N ILE A 78 -4.01 -10.07 8.46
CA ILE A 78 -2.83 -10.26 7.59
C ILE A 78 -2.63 -11.75 7.32
N GLU A 79 -2.72 -12.62 8.34
CA GLU A 79 -2.59 -14.07 8.15
C GLU A 79 -3.66 -14.65 7.23
N ILE A 80 -4.89 -14.12 7.31
CA ILE A 80 -6.01 -14.51 6.45
C ILE A 80 -5.76 -14.05 5.00
N SER A 81 -5.36 -12.80 4.79
CA SER A 81 -5.23 -12.21 3.45
C SER A 81 -4.08 -12.79 2.62
N PHE A 82 -3.01 -13.25 3.28
CA PHE A 82 -1.84 -13.82 2.59
C PHE A 82 -1.81 -15.36 2.57
N GLY A 83 -2.85 -16.04 3.09
CA GLY A 83 -2.95 -17.50 3.07
C GLY A 83 -1.86 -18.22 3.88
N PHE A 84 -1.21 -17.53 4.83
CA PHE A 84 -0.14 -18.10 5.66
C PHE A 84 -0.67 -19.11 6.67
N ASN A 85 -1.97 -19.09 6.99
CA ASN A 85 -2.60 -20.04 7.89
C ASN A 85 -4.04 -20.34 7.44
N ASP A 86 -4.22 -21.47 6.74
CA ASP A 86 -5.52 -21.95 6.25
C ASP A 86 -6.44 -22.51 7.36
N ARG A 87 -6.14 -22.17 8.61
CA ARG A 87 -6.86 -22.61 9.81
C ARG A 87 -7.20 -21.39 10.63
N HIS A 88 -8.36 -20.79 10.34
CA HIS A 88 -9.09 -20.05 11.34
C HIS A 88 -9.07 -20.87 12.63
N ASP A 89 -8.58 -20.32 13.74
CA ASP A 89 -8.66 -21.01 15.00
C ASP A 89 -10.14 -21.11 15.36
N ARG A 90 -10.74 -22.27 15.04
CA ARG A 90 -12.17 -22.54 15.23
C ARG A 90 -12.56 -22.38 16.70
N ASN A 91 -11.60 -22.42 17.62
CA ASN A 91 -11.83 -22.26 19.05
C ASN A 91 -11.97 -20.81 19.51
N LYS A 92 -11.58 -19.80 18.70
CA LYS A 92 -11.80 -18.39 19.07
C LYS A 92 -13.28 -18.01 18.95
N PRO A 93 -13.88 -17.36 19.96
CA PRO A 93 -15.27 -16.92 19.89
C PRO A 93 -15.44 -15.75 18.91
N ARG A 94 -16.57 -15.74 18.22
CA ARG A 94 -16.97 -14.64 17.32
C ARG A 94 -17.23 -13.37 18.12
N ILE A 95 -16.91 -12.22 17.55
CA ILE A 95 -17.33 -10.92 18.11
C ILE A 95 -18.83 -10.76 17.85
N THR A 96 -19.57 -10.49 18.92
CA THR A 96 -21.03 -10.36 18.91
C THR A 96 -21.46 -8.89 19.04
N TRP A 97 -22.67 -8.58 18.58
CA TRP A 97 -23.24 -7.23 18.67
C TRP A 97 -23.33 -6.73 20.13
N SER A 98 -23.67 -7.61 21.07
CA SER A 98 -23.74 -7.26 22.49
C SER A 98 -22.37 -6.90 23.09
N GLU A 99 -21.29 -7.52 22.61
CA GLU A 99 -19.92 -7.15 23.03
C GLU A 99 -19.54 -5.77 22.46
N TYR A 100 -19.90 -5.48 21.21
CA TYR A 100 -19.73 -4.16 20.60
C TYR A 100 -20.46 -3.06 21.39
N GLU A 101 -21.73 -3.25 21.73
CA GLU A 101 -22.49 -2.26 22.52
C GLU A 101 -21.93 -2.04 23.94
N GLN A 102 -21.32 -3.06 24.54
CA GLN A 102 -20.61 -2.91 25.80
C GLN A 102 -19.32 -2.11 25.60
N LEU A 103 -18.56 -2.44 24.56
CA LEU A 103 -17.29 -1.77 24.26
C LEU A 103 -17.52 -0.28 23.94
N LYS A 104 -18.52 0.05 23.11
CA LYS A 104 -18.92 1.43 22.77
C LYS A 104 -19.24 2.29 24.01
N ARG A 105 -19.65 1.69 25.12
CA ARG A 105 -19.95 2.41 26.38
C ARG A 105 -18.77 2.54 27.32
N VAL A 106 -17.74 1.72 27.16
CA VAL A 106 -16.61 1.62 28.09
C VAL A 106 -15.39 2.39 27.59
N LEU A 107 -15.17 2.43 26.27
CA LEU A 107 -14.03 3.13 25.70
C LEU A 107 -14.15 4.64 25.90
N THR A 108 -13.07 5.27 26.37
CA THR A 108 -13.00 6.70 26.64
C THR A 108 -11.98 7.41 25.76
N LEU A 109 -10.96 6.70 25.27
CA LEU A 109 -9.91 7.24 24.41
C LEU A 109 -10.21 7.11 22.92
N THR A 110 -11.39 6.57 22.56
CA THR A 110 -11.87 6.47 21.18
C THR A 110 -12.94 7.50 20.90
N THR A 111 -12.78 8.25 19.82
CA THR A 111 -13.77 9.25 19.38
C THR A 111 -14.98 8.58 18.73
N ASN A 112 -14.74 7.55 17.92
CA ASN A 112 -15.80 6.83 17.24
C ASN A 112 -15.51 5.32 17.21
N ILE A 113 -16.56 4.51 17.21
CA ILE A 113 -16.46 3.05 17.08
C ILE A 113 -17.68 2.50 16.35
N SER A 114 -17.40 1.62 15.41
CA SER A 114 -18.40 0.96 14.60
C SER A 114 -18.19 -0.55 14.54
N ALA A 115 -19.28 -1.28 14.29
CA ALA A 115 -19.27 -2.69 13.97
C ALA A 115 -19.63 -2.93 12.50
N VAL A 116 -18.75 -3.64 11.81
CA VAL A 116 -18.85 -3.96 10.39
C VAL A 116 -18.79 -5.46 10.15
N MET A 117 -19.50 -5.91 9.14
CA MET A 117 -19.29 -7.21 8.52
C MET A 117 -19.17 -7.01 7.02
N ALA A 118 -18.09 -7.47 6.41
CA ALA A 118 -17.78 -7.18 5.02
C ALA A 118 -17.44 -8.43 4.19
N GLU A 119 -17.71 -8.35 2.90
CA GLU A 119 -17.32 -9.30 1.87
C GLU A 119 -16.47 -8.57 0.83
N GLU A 120 -15.17 -8.85 0.83
CA GLU A 120 -14.19 -8.11 0.04
C GLU A 120 -13.23 -9.08 -0.65
N PRO A 121 -13.29 -9.27 -1.98
CA PRO A 121 -14.35 -8.82 -2.88
C PRO A 121 -15.63 -9.66 -2.75
N SER A 122 -16.78 -9.10 -3.12
CA SER A 122 -18.07 -9.81 -3.09
C SER A 122 -18.49 -10.30 -4.49
N ASP A 123 -18.96 -11.55 -4.54
CA ASP A 123 -19.51 -12.22 -5.73
C ASP A 123 -21.03 -12.04 -5.87
N ARG A 124 -21.63 -11.12 -5.10
CA ARG A 124 -23.08 -10.96 -5.07
C ARG A 124 -23.63 -10.38 -6.36
N THR A 125 -24.81 -10.86 -6.73
CA THR A 125 -25.50 -10.36 -7.92
C THR A 125 -26.27 -9.09 -7.57
N VAL A 126 -25.94 -7.99 -8.25
CA VAL A 126 -26.59 -6.70 -8.06
C VAL A 126 -27.30 -6.28 -9.33
N SER A 127 -28.59 -5.93 -9.24
CA SER A 127 -29.38 -5.49 -10.39
C SER A 127 -30.34 -4.36 -10.07
N ALA A 128 -30.65 -3.52 -11.05
CA ALA A 128 -31.66 -2.48 -10.97
C ALA A 128 -32.51 -2.51 -12.25
N GLY A 129 -33.80 -2.87 -12.11
CA GLY A 129 -34.70 -3.00 -13.26
C GLY A 129 -34.24 -4.06 -14.26
N LYS A 130 -33.74 -3.63 -15.42
CA LYS A 130 -33.20 -4.49 -16.49
C LYS A 130 -31.67 -4.52 -16.54
N ASN A 131 -31.02 -3.67 -15.75
CA ASN A 131 -29.57 -3.57 -15.70
C ASN A 131 -29.05 -4.47 -14.58
N GLU A 132 -27.92 -5.12 -14.83
CA GLU A 132 -27.21 -5.98 -13.88
C GLU A 132 -25.75 -5.58 -13.89
N LEU A 133 -25.15 -5.56 -12.71
CA LEU A 133 -23.76 -5.20 -12.50
C LEU A 133 -22.88 -6.28 -13.13
N LYS A 134 -22.00 -5.90 -14.06
CA LYS A 134 -21.13 -6.86 -14.76
C LYS A 134 -19.87 -7.19 -13.98
N ASN A 135 -19.39 -6.21 -13.21
CA ASN A 135 -18.19 -6.34 -12.41
C ASN A 135 -18.53 -6.81 -11.00
N ARG A 136 -17.56 -7.45 -10.34
CA ARG A 136 -17.69 -7.80 -8.91
C ARG A 136 -17.71 -6.53 -8.07
N LEU A 137 -18.38 -6.61 -6.93
CA LEU A 137 -18.27 -5.57 -5.92
C LEU A 137 -16.88 -5.64 -5.30
N SER A 138 -16.22 -4.48 -5.19
CA SER A 138 -14.98 -4.36 -4.42
C SER A 138 -15.24 -4.61 -2.94
N SER A 139 -16.38 -4.11 -2.43
CA SER A 139 -16.81 -4.36 -1.05
C SER A 139 -18.33 -4.41 -0.91
N PHE A 140 -18.84 -5.41 -0.21
CA PHE A 140 -20.21 -5.45 0.28
C PHE A 140 -20.21 -5.53 1.80
N TRP A 141 -20.71 -4.49 2.47
CA TRP A 141 -20.63 -4.39 3.92
C TRP A 141 -21.96 -4.10 4.60
N GLY A 142 -22.11 -4.65 5.80
CA GLY A 142 -23.15 -4.34 6.77
C GLY A 142 -22.55 -3.51 7.89
N GLY A 143 -23.13 -2.36 8.20
CA GLY A 143 -22.55 -1.38 9.12
C GLY A 143 -23.58 -0.65 9.98
N ASP A 144 -23.09 0.12 10.96
CA ASP A 144 -23.88 1.16 11.61
C ASP A 144 -23.69 2.53 10.92
N GLY A 145 -24.25 3.59 11.52
CA GLY A 145 -24.14 4.95 10.99
C GLY A 145 -22.72 5.52 10.99
N ASP A 146 -21.83 5.00 11.82
CA ASP A 146 -20.49 5.55 12.05
C ASP A 146 -19.47 5.00 11.03
N VAL A 147 -19.82 3.94 10.29
CA VAL A 147 -18.95 3.28 9.31
C VAL A 147 -18.43 4.21 8.21
N LEU A 148 -19.31 5.03 7.63
CA LEU A 148 -18.91 5.90 6.52
C LEU A 148 -17.90 6.96 6.97
N GLU A 149 -18.06 7.48 8.18
CA GLU A 149 -17.14 8.46 8.75
C GLU A 149 -15.77 7.83 9.04
N LEU A 150 -15.76 6.65 9.66
CA LEU A 150 -14.53 5.90 9.92
C LEU A 150 -13.79 5.52 8.63
N TYR A 151 -14.51 5.12 7.59
CA TYR A 151 -13.92 4.88 6.28
C TYR A 151 -13.66 6.16 5.47
N LYS A 152 -13.96 7.35 6.01
CA LYS A 152 -13.79 8.65 5.33
C LYS A 152 -14.46 8.69 3.96
N TYR A 153 -15.69 8.19 3.86
CA TYR A 153 -16.52 8.33 2.66
C TYR A 153 -17.45 9.52 2.80
N GLU A 154 -17.44 10.40 1.80
CA GLU A 154 -18.38 11.52 1.71
C GLU A 154 -19.63 11.14 0.91
N LEU A 155 -20.76 11.75 1.24
CA LEU A 155 -22.03 11.55 0.55
C LEU A 155 -22.23 12.66 -0.49
N ILE A 156 -22.38 12.28 -1.76
CA ILE A 156 -22.77 13.20 -2.84
C ILE A 156 -24.26 13.56 -2.69
N SER A 157 -25.10 12.55 -2.46
CA SER A 157 -26.56 12.71 -2.42
C SER A 157 -27.19 11.75 -1.42
N GLY A 158 -28.35 12.13 -0.88
CA GLY A 158 -29.12 11.32 0.05
C GLY A 158 -28.69 11.50 1.52
N ARG A 159 -28.63 10.40 2.26
CA ARG A 159 -28.31 10.37 3.69
C ARG A 159 -27.51 9.13 4.08
N ASN A 160 -26.80 9.24 5.21
CA ASN A 160 -26.16 8.11 5.87
C ASN A 160 -27.20 7.16 6.53
N LEU A 161 -26.75 5.95 6.87
CA LEU A 161 -27.43 5.01 7.75
C LEU A 161 -27.67 5.67 9.11
N ARG A 162 -28.85 5.42 9.70
CA ARG A 162 -29.24 5.93 11.02
C ARG A 162 -29.55 4.77 11.95
N GLU A 163 -29.49 5.00 13.25
CA GLU A 163 -29.90 4.01 14.26
C GLU A 163 -31.30 3.46 14.00
N GLN A 164 -32.24 4.30 13.56
CA GLN A 164 -33.60 3.87 13.19
C GLN A 164 -33.63 2.83 12.05
N ASP A 165 -32.68 2.88 11.12
CA ASP A 165 -32.57 1.89 10.04
C ASP A 165 -32.08 0.54 10.59
N LEU A 166 -31.18 0.59 11.58
CA LEU A 166 -30.69 -0.60 12.27
C LEU A 166 -31.81 -1.22 13.11
N ASP A 167 -32.50 -0.43 13.93
CA ASP A 167 -33.59 -0.87 14.81
C ASP A 167 -34.73 -1.56 14.04
N ASN A 168 -35.09 -1.00 12.88
CA ASN A 168 -36.16 -1.54 12.04
C ASN A 168 -35.69 -2.62 11.07
N THR A 169 -34.39 -2.95 11.05
CA THR A 169 -33.79 -3.84 10.05
C THR A 169 -34.20 -3.41 8.63
N ALA A 170 -34.07 -2.11 8.37
CA ALA A 170 -34.58 -1.50 7.16
C ALA A 170 -33.81 -2.01 5.94
N ARG A 171 -34.54 -2.28 4.84
CA ARG A 171 -33.94 -2.65 3.56
C ARG A 171 -33.53 -1.39 2.79
N VAL A 172 -32.51 -0.73 3.31
CA VAL A 172 -31.90 0.46 2.72
C VAL A 172 -30.45 0.19 2.36
N ALA A 173 -29.94 0.87 1.33
CA ALA A 173 -28.57 0.72 0.87
C ALA A 173 -27.93 2.08 0.55
N VAL A 174 -26.64 2.19 0.82
CA VAL A 174 -25.76 3.23 0.34
C VAL A 174 -24.89 2.63 -0.75
N ILE A 175 -24.75 3.31 -1.89
CA ILE A 175 -24.03 2.78 -3.05
C ILE A 175 -22.84 3.67 -3.43
N GLY A 176 -21.79 3.05 -3.93
CA GLY A 176 -20.65 3.75 -4.52
C GLY A 176 -20.92 4.29 -5.92
N TYR A 177 -20.00 5.11 -6.41
CA TYR A 177 -20.16 5.87 -7.64
C TYR A 177 -20.24 4.97 -8.89
N ASP A 178 -19.43 3.91 -8.98
CA ASP A 178 -19.44 2.97 -10.11
C ASP A 178 -20.79 2.28 -10.30
N ILE A 179 -21.44 1.93 -9.19
CA ILE A 179 -22.76 1.28 -9.20
C ILE A 179 -23.81 2.23 -9.76
N LYS A 180 -23.71 3.51 -9.41
CA LYS A 180 -24.57 4.54 -10.01
C LYS A 180 -24.33 4.66 -11.51
N GLU A 181 -23.08 4.63 -11.98
CA GLU A 181 -22.79 4.75 -13.42
C GLU A 181 -23.30 3.55 -14.22
N GLU A 182 -23.15 2.33 -13.67
CA GLU A 182 -23.54 1.10 -14.38
C GLU A 182 -25.05 0.82 -14.31
N LEU A 183 -25.67 0.99 -13.13
CA LEU A 183 -27.07 0.63 -12.92
C LEU A 183 -28.03 1.80 -13.17
N PHE A 184 -27.60 3.04 -12.93
CA PHE A 184 -28.44 4.25 -12.99
C PHE A 184 -27.81 5.38 -13.86
N PRO A 185 -27.42 5.12 -15.13
CA PRO A 185 -26.64 6.07 -15.95
C PRO A 185 -27.35 7.41 -16.21
N TYR A 186 -28.69 7.43 -16.21
CA TYR A 186 -29.50 8.59 -16.60
C TYR A 186 -30.45 9.07 -15.49
N SER A 187 -30.29 8.59 -14.27
CA SER A 187 -31.22 8.89 -13.17
C SER A 187 -30.50 8.99 -11.83
N ASP A 188 -31.05 9.79 -10.91
CA ASP A 188 -30.58 9.79 -9.53
C ASP A 188 -30.88 8.42 -8.89
N PRO A 189 -29.87 7.70 -8.36
CA PRO A 189 -30.10 6.42 -7.72
C PRO A 189 -30.87 6.55 -6.40
N VAL A 190 -30.84 7.71 -5.73
CA VAL A 190 -31.48 7.89 -4.42
C VAL A 190 -33.01 7.74 -4.56
N GLY A 191 -33.58 6.91 -3.69
CA GLY A 191 -35.00 6.54 -3.70
C GLY A 191 -35.35 5.38 -4.63
N GLN A 192 -34.43 4.92 -5.47
CA GLN A 192 -34.65 3.78 -6.35
C GLN A 192 -34.38 2.44 -5.65
N ILE A 193 -34.86 1.36 -6.26
CA ILE A 193 -34.68 0.00 -5.75
C ILE A 193 -33.49 -0.64 -6.46
N VAL A 194 -32.53 -1.11 -5.68
CA VAL A 194 -31.47 -2.02 -6.10
C VAL A 194 -31.76 -3.40 -5.52
N LYS A 195 -31.58 -4.46 -6.31
CA LYS A 195 -31.72 -5.84 -5.86
C LYS A 195 -30.35 -6.44 -5.63
N ILE A 196 -30.12 -6.96 -4.44
CA ILE A 196 -28.89 -7.66 -4.05
C ILE A 196 -29.29 -9.11 -3.78
N ASP A 197 -28.78 -10.06 -4.56
CA ASP A 197 -29.20 -11.47 -4.58
C ASP A 197 -30.73 -11.63 -4.62
N ASN A 198 -31.38 -10.85 -5.48
CA ASN A 198 -32.84 -10.81 -5.67
C ASN A 198 -33.64 -10.25 -4.48
N ILE A 199 -32.99 -9.69 -3.45
CA ILE A 199 -33.64 -9.00 -2.33
C ILE A 199 -33.67 -7.49 -2.61
N PRO A 200 -34.84 -6.82 -2.59
CA PRO A 200 -34.93 -5.39 -2.90
C PRO A 200 -34.49 -4.53 -1.71
N PHE A 201 -33.59 -3.60 -1.98
CA PHE A 201 -33.13 -2.54 -1.09
C PHE A 201 -33.39 -1.17 -1.72
N THR A 202 -33.81 -0.20 -0.90
CA THR A 202 -34.00 1.18 -1.35
C THR A 202 -32.69 1.94 -1.19
N VAL A 203 -32.19 2.53 -2.27
CA VAL A 203 -30.97 3.35 -2.21
C VAL A 203 -31.30 4.65 -1.47
N ILE A 204 -30.55 4.95 -0.42
CA ILE A 204 -30.74 6.15 0.42
C ILE A 204 -29.57 7.12 0.35
N GLY A 205 -28.42 6.70 -0.18
CA GLY A 205 -27.22 7.51 -0.27
C GLY A 205 -26.32 7.09 -1.43
N LEU A 206 -25.65 8.08 -2.02
CA LEU A 206 -24.62 7.92 -3.04
C LEU A 206 -23.30 8.45 -2.49
N LEU A 207 -22.27 7.62 -2.50
CA LEU A 207 -20.93 7.99 -2.04
C LEU A 207 -20.13 8.70 -3.13
N GLU A 208 -19.20 9.55 -2.70
CA GLU A 208 -18.21 10.16 -3.57
C GLU A 208 -17.21 9.13 -4.11
N ALA A 209 -16.78 9.34 -5.36
CA ALA A 209 -15.75 8.53 -5.99
C ALA A 209 -14.40 8.79 -5.30
N LYS A 210 -13.80 7.73 -4.76
CA LYS A 210 -12.40 7.73 -4.29
C LYS A 210 -11.42 7.33 -5.39
N GLY A 211 -11.91 6.71 -6.47
CA GLY A 211 -11.11 6.25 -7.59
C GLY A 211 -10.53 4.85 -7.39
N GLU A 212 -9.38 4.60 -8.01
CA GLU A 212 -8.73 3.28 -8.03
C GLU A 212 -7.50 3.25 -7.11
N MET A 213 -7.40 2.21 -6.29
CA MET A 213 -6.22 1.89 -5.50
C MET A 213 -5.65 0.55 -5.94
N LEU A 214 -4.34 0.51 -6.25
CA LEU A 214 -3.63 -0.69 -6.73
C LEU A 214 -4.30 -1.39 -7.94
N GLY A 215 -4.96 -0.62 -8.80
CA GLY A 215 -5.68 -1.12 -9.98
C GLY A 215 -7.02 -1.80 -9.67
N GLN A 216 -7.53 -1.64 -8.44
CA GLN A 216 -8.89 -2.00 -8.07
C GLN A 216 -9.71 -0.74 -7.80
N SER A 217 -10.92 -0.68 -8.35
CA SER A 217 -11.86 0.39 -8.05
C SER A 217 -12.31 0.29 -6.58
N MET A 218 -12.16 1.39 -5.84
CA MET A 218 -12.74 1.51 -4.52
C MET A 218 -14.24 1.87 -4.59
N ASP A 219 -14.74 2.24 -5.76
CA ASP A 219 -16.07 2.86 -5.94
C ASP A 219 -17.18 1.84 -6.21
N SER A 220 -16.85 0.56 -6.43
CA SER A 220 -17.81 -0.55 -6.62
C SER A 220 -18.25 -1.17 -5.28
N MET A 221 -18.84 -0.36 -4.39
CA MET A 221 -19.22 -0.81 -3.05
C MET A 221 -20.71 -0.62 -2.72
N ILE A 222 -21.26 -1.51 -1.89
CA ILE A 222 -22.60 -1.35 -1.30
C ILE A 222 -22.53 -1.52 0.21
N GLY A 223 -23.11 -0.55 0.93
CA GLY A 223 -23.33 -0.58 2.36
C GLY A 223 -24.79 -0.74 2.73
N ILE A 224 -25.09 -1.59 3.70
CA ILE A 224 -26.45 -1.77 4.27
C ILE A 224 -26.41 -1.74 5.81
N PRO A 225 -27.55 -1.56 6.51
CA PRO A 225 -27.58 -1.72 7.96
C PRO A 225 -27.08 -3.11 8.36
N ILE A 226 -26.21 -3.17 9.38
CA ILE A 226 -25.66 -4.43 9.90
C ILE A 226 -26.75 -5.42 10.31
N THR A 227 -27.88 -4.95 10.84
CA THR A 227 -29.03 -5.81 11.18
C THR A 227 -29.63 -6.46 9.94
N ALA A 228 -29.75 -5.72 8.82
CA ALA A 228 -30.23 -6.26 7.55
C ALA A 228 -29.21 -7.24 6.94
N PHE A 229 -27.92 -6.93 7.03
CA PHE A 229 -26.85 -7.84 6.63
C PHE A 229 -26.93 -9.16 7.39
N LEU A 230 -27.06 -9.10 8.72
CA LEU A 230 -27.20 -10.27 9.57
C LEU A 230 -28.54 -11.00 9.36
N GLN A 231 -29.59 -10.33 8.88
CA GLN A 231 -30.85 -11.02 8.61
C GLN A 231 -30.80 -11.81 7.29
N TYR A 232 -30.30 -11.19 6.22
CA TYR A 232 -30.44 -11.71 4.86
C TYR A 232 -29.19 -12.40 4.32
N PHE A 233 -28.01 -12.08 4.85
CA PHE A 233 -26.74 -12.37 4.18
C PHE A 233 -25.71 -13.09 5.06
N ARG A 234 -26.12 -13.64 6.21
CA ARG A 234 -25.24 -14.41 7.10
C ARG A 234 -24.53 -15.56 6.38
N GLY A 235 -23.26 -15.74 6.70
CA GLY A 235 -22.49 -16.94 6.36
C GLY A 235 -21.44 -16.81 5.25
N ARG A 236 -21.24 -15.62 4.65
CA ARG A 236 -20.26 -15.39 3.57
C ARG A 236 -19.33 -14.18 3.76
N SER A 237 -18.98 -13.84 5.01
CA SER A 237 -18.02 -12.75 5.31
C SER A 237 -16.57 -13.16 5.08
N PHE A 238 -15.76 -12.20 4.62
CA PHE A 238 -14.32 -12.36 4.35
C PHE A 238 -13.53 -12.76 5.60
N TYR A 239 -13.92 -12.26 6.77
CA TYR A 239 -13.30 -12.57 8.07
C TYR A 239 -14.02 -13.70 8.85
N GLY A 240 -14.85 -14.48 8.16
CA GLY A 240 -15.73 -15.48 8.78
C GLY A 240 -16.98 -14.87 9.42
N GLU A 241 -17.77 -15.71 10.11
CA GLU A 241 -19.09 -15.33 10.65
C GLU A 241 -19.07 -14.35 11.87
N GLY A 242 -17.99 -13.60 12.10
CA GLY A 242 -17.87 -12.64 13.20
C GLY A 242 -17.90 -11.18 12.74
N LEU A 243 -18.29 -10.26 13.64
CA LEU A 243 -18.15 -8.83 13.42
C LEU A 243 -16.66 -8.42 13.46
N GLN A 244 -16.31 -7.43 12.67
CA GLN A 244 -15.09 -6.64 12.81
C GLN A 244 -15.48 -5.31 13.44
N LEU A 245 -14.75 -4.87 14.46
CA LEU A 245 -14.95 -3.54 15.03
C LEU A 245 -13.89 -2.61 14.48
N ILE A 246 -14.28 -1.38 14.20
CA ILE A 246 -13.42 -0.31 13.70
C ILE A 246 -13.53 0.82 14.70
N ALA A 247 -12.41 1.26 15.24
CA ALA A 247 -12.39 2.31 16.25
C ALA A 247 -11.36 3.37 15.88
N GLU A 248 -11.69 4.62 16.15
CA GLU A 248 -10.84 5.78 15.93
C GLU A 248 -10.37 6.35 17.27
N ALA A 249 -9.06 6.42 17.47
CA ALA A 249 -8.42 7.08 18.60
C ALA A 249 -8.48 8.61 18.45
N GLU A 250 -8.45 9.36 19.56
CA GLU A 250 -8.48 10.84 19.51
C GLU A 250 -7.33 11.47 18.70
N SER A 251 -6.17 10.81 18.68
CA SER A 251 -5.03 11.25 17.90
C SER A 251 -4.12 10.07 17.56
N MET A 252 -3.22 10.27 16.60
CA MET A 252 -2.19 9.27 16.27
C MET A 252 -1.29 8.95 17.47
N ASP A 253 -0.87 9.96 18.24
CA ASP A 253 -0.03 9.76 19.42
C ASP A 253 -0.77 9.00 20.55
N GLY A 254 -2.12 9.06 20.54
CA GLY A 254 -2.99 8.33 21.46
C GLY A 254 -3.36 6.91 21.01
N LEU A 255 -2.94 6.48 19.81
CA LEU A 255 -3.36 5.20 19.23
C LEU A 255 -2.96 4.00 20.09
N ASP A 256 -1.74 3.99 20.64
CA ASP A 256 -1.27 2.92 21.51
C ASP A 256 -2.08 2.85 22.81
N ALA A 257 -2.34 4.01 23.42
CA ALA A 257 -3.13 4.10 24.65
C ALA A 257 -4.60 3.66 24.43
N ALA A 258 -5.20 4.06 23.31
CA ALA A 258 -6.54 3.65 22.92
C ALA A 258 -6.62 2.15 22.61
N THR A 259 -5.57 1.61 21.97
CA THR A 259 -5.44 0.18 21.71
C THR A 259 -5.33 -0.61 23.01
N ASP A 260 -4.50 -0.17 23.95
CA ASP A 260 -4.34 -0.79 25.26
C ASP A 260 -5.64 -0.74 26.10
N GLU A 261 -6.35 0.39 26.07
CA GLU A 261 -7.68 0.53 26.69
C GLU A 261 -8.65 -0.49 26.06
N ALA A 262 -8.69 -0.58 24.74
CA ALA A 262 -9.56 -1.51 24.03
C ALA A 262 -9.23 -2.98 24.37
N ILE A 263 -7.95 -3.34 24.46
CA ILE A 263 -7.54 -4.68 24.92
C ILE A 263 -8.05 -4.93 26.34
N GLY A 264 -7.81 -4.00 27.27
CA GLY A 264 -8.24 -4.13 28.66
C GLY A 264 -9.75 -4.28 28.81
N ALA A 265 -10.51 -3.39 28.17
CA ALA A 265 -11.96 -3.38 28.19
C ALA A 265 -12.54 -4.66 27.57
N PHE A 266 -12.03 -5.08 26.41
CA PHE A 266 -12.56 -6.25 25.71
C PHE A 266 -12.20 -7.56 26.43
N ARG A 267 -11.01 -7.65 27.04
CA ARG A 267 -10.66 -8.77 27.94
C ARG A 267 -11.60 -8.85 29.14
N ALA A 268 -12.00 -7.71 29.71
CA ALA A 268 -12.95 -7.67 30.82
C ALA A 268 -14.35 -8.13 30.39
N ILE A 269 -14.85 -7.64 29.25
CA ILE A 269 -16.14 -8.05 28.66
C ILE A 269 -16.15 -9.57 28.41
N ARG A 270 -15.06 -10.10 27.84
CA ARG A 270 -14.91 -11.53 27.54
C ARG A 270 -14.48 -12.40 28.74
N LYS A 271 -14.23 -11.78 29.90
CA LYS A 271 -13.78 -12.45 31.13
C LYS A 271 -12.51 -13.29 30.92
N ILE A 272 -11.56 -12.77 30.14
CA ILE A 272 -10.29 -13.46 29.85
C ILE A 272 -9.38 -13.38 31.09
N PRO A 273 -8.94 -14.53 31.67
CA PRO A 273 -8.10 -14.52 32.86
C PRO A 273 -6.77 -13.78 32.67
N PRO A 274 -6.20 -13.16 33.71
CA PRO A 274 -4.84 -12.62 33.66
C PRO A 274 -3.83 -13.69 33.23
N GLY A 275 -2.93 -13.36 32.30
CA GLY A 275 -1.92 -14.29 31.77
C GLY A 275 -2.40 -15.23 30.66
N ALA A 276 -3.71 -15.30 30.37
CA ALA A 276 -4.21 -15.99 29.18
C ALA A 276 -4.05 -15.14 27.92
N GLU A 277 -3.76 -15.78 26.80
CA GLU A 277 -3.67 -15.13 25.47
C GLU A 277 -5.01 -14.52 25.04
N ASN A 278 -4.96 -13.48 24.21
CA ASN A 278 -6.15 -12.86 23.65
C ASN A 278 -6.84 -13.81 22.66
N ASN A 279 -8.17 -13.90 22.76
CA ASN A 279 -9.00 -14.64 21.81
C ASN A 279 -9.60 -13.73 20.72
N PHE A 280 -8.97 -12.58 20.53
CA PHE A 280 -9.22 -11.55 19.53
C PHE A 280 -7.88 -10.95 19.13
N TYR A 281 -7.87 -10.21 18.04
CA TYR A 281 -6.70 -9.53 17.52
C TYR A 281 -7.03 -8.04 17.37
N ILE A 282 -6.07 -7.19 17.69
CA ILE A 282 -6.15 -5.78 17.32
C ILE A 282 -5.12 -5.54 16.22
N ALA A 283 -5.60 -5.11 15.06
CA ALA A 283 -4.77 -4.69 13.94
C ALA A 283 -4.74 -3.17 13.88
N THR A 284 -3.54 -2.60 13.90
CA THR A 284 -3.34 -1.18 13.59
C THR A 284 -2.82 -1.06 12.16
N ASN A 285 -3.07 0.07 11.51
CA ASN A 285 -2.49 0.32 10.18
C ASN A 285 -0.96 0.41 10.25
N ASP A 286 -0.39 0.84 11.38
CA ASP A 286 1.06 0.88 11.59
C ASP A 286 1.71 -0.51 11.48
N GLN A 287 1.09 -1.58 12.00
CA GLN A 287 1.64 -2.93 11.88
C GLN A 287 1.65 -3.43 10.42
N LEU A 288 0.62 -3.07 9.65
CA LEU A 288 0.57 -3.37 8.22
C LEU A 288 1.69 -2.59 7.48
N MET A 289 1.88 -1.32 7.86
CA MET A 289 2.89 -0.44 7.27
C MET A 289 4.32 -0.86 7.62
N ASP A 290 4.58 -1.31 8.85
CA ASP A 290 5.88 -1.84 9.25
C ASP A 290 6.26 -3.06 8.40
N THR A 291 5.28 -3.93 8.10
CA THR A 291 5.48 -5.09 7.23
C THR A 291 5.84 -4.66 5.79
N PHE A 292 5.17 -3.64 5.25
CA PHE A 292 5.51 -3.08 3.92
C PHE A 292 6.86 -2.37 3.91
N GLY A 293 7.19 -1.66 5.00
CA GLY A 293 8.48 -1.01 5.20
C GLY A 293 9.62 -2.00 5.21
N ASP A 294 9.47 -3.10 5.95
CA ASP A 294 10.44 -4.19 6.00
C ASP A 294 10.61 -4.87 4.64
N PHE A 295 9.52 -5.17 3.93
CA PHE A 295 9.59 -5.72 2.57
C PHE A 295 10.36 -4.78 1.62
N THR A 296 10.03 -3.48 1.65
CA THR A 296 10.69 -2.46 0.82
C THR A 296 12.18 -2.36 1.15
N LYS A 297 12.54 -2.41 2.44
CA LYS A 297 13.93 -2.40 2.89
C LYS A 297 14.70 -3.63 2.42
N TYR A 298 14.11 -4.82 2.47
CA TYR A 298 14.73 -6.02 1.93
C TYR A 298 14.91 -5.95 0.42
N LEU A 299 13.91 -5.42 -0.30
CA LEU A 299 13.99 -5.23 -1.74
C LEU A 299 15.09 -4.21 -2.10
N GLN A 300 15.20 -3.10 -1.38
CA GLN A 300 16.27 -2.12 -1.54
C GLN A 300 17.65 -2.74 -1.27
N MET A 301 17.78 -3.55 -0.22
CA MET A 301 19.04 -4.25 0.09
C MET A 301 19.42 -5.22 -1.02
N PHE A 302 18.46 -6.02 -1.52
CA PHE A 302 18.68 -6.96 -2.61
C PHE A 302 19.12 -6.25 -3.89
N ILE A 303 18.41 -5.19 -4.28
CA ILE A 303 18.73 -4.40 -5.46
C ILE A 303 20.09 -3.69 -5.30
N GLY A 304 20.38 -3.15 -4.12
CA GLY A 304 21.67 -2.54 -3.81
C GLY A 304 22.82 -3.53 -3.93
N LEU A 305 22.63 -4.77 -3.50
CA LEU A 305 23.61 -5.86 -3.64
C LEU A 305 23.84 -6.21 -5.11
N VAL A 306 22.77 -6.39 -5.89
CA VAL A 306 22.86 -6.68 -7.33
C VAL A 306 23.55 -5.53 -8.08
N ALA A 307 23.22 -4.28 -7.76
CA ALA A 307 23.87 -3.10 -8.31
C ALA A 307 25.36 -3.05 -7.93
N GLY A 308 25.71 -3.38 -6.68
CA GLY A 308 27.09 -3.48 -6.22
C GLY A 308 27.90 -4.53 -6.98
N ILE A 309 27.35 -5.73 -7.19
CA ILE A 309 27.99 -6.77 -8.01
C ILE A 309 28.15 -6.29 -9.46
N SER A 310 27.12 -5.66 -10.03
CA SER A 310 27.16 -5.14 -11.40
C SER A 310 28.25 -4.09 -11.57
N LEU A 311 28.42 -3.20 -10.59
CA LEU A 311 29.49 -2.20 -10.56
C LEU A 311 30.88 -2.86 -10.48
N LEU A 312 31.04 -3.90 -9.67
CA LEU A 312 32.30 -4.65 -9.57
C LEU A 312 32.65 -5.33 -10.89
N VAL A 313 31.68 -6.00 -11.53
CA VAL A 313 31.89 -6.67 -12.83
C VAL A 313 32.28 -5.64 -13.91
N ALA A 314 31.60 -4.50 -13.95
CA ALA A 314 31.97 -3.40 -14.85
C ALA A 314 33.38 -2.86 -14.56
N GLY A 315 33.74 -2.70 -13.28
CA GLY A 315 35.07 -2.27 -12.84
C GLY A 315 36.18 -3.23 -13.27
N ILE A 316 35.97 -4.55 -13.11
CA ILE A 316 36.91 -5.58 -13.58
C ILE A 316 37.05 -5.53 -15.10
N GLY A 317 35.96 -5.33 -15.84
CA GLY A 317 35.99 -5.17 -17.29
C GLY A 317 36.84 -3.97 -17.73
N ILE A 318 36.66 -2.82 -17.09
CA ILE A 318 37.46 -1.61 -17.35
C ILE A 318 38.94 -1.85 -17.00
N ALA A 319 39.22 -2.47 -15.86
CA ALA A 319 40.58 -2.79 -15.43
C ALA A 319 41.29 -3.70 -16.43
N ASN A 320 40.60 -4.73 -16.95
CA ASN A 320 41.16 -5.63 -17.96
C ASN A 320 41.48 -4.89 -19.26
N ILE A 321 40.56 -4.05 -19.77
CA ILE A 321 40.82 -3.25 -20.97
C ILE A 321 42.00 -2.30 -20.75
N MET A 322 42.09 -1.67 -19.56
CA MET A 322 43.19 -0.77 -19.20
C MET A 322 44.53 -1.51 -19.09
N LEU A 323 44.56 -2.69 -18.49
CA LEU A 323 45.77 -3.50 -18.34
C LEU A 323 46.33 -3.89 -19.71
N VAL A 324 45.47 -4.38 -20.62
CA VAL A 324 45.87 -4.70 -22.01
C VAL A 324 46.38 -3.44 -22.73
N SER A 325 45.75 -2.29 -22.52
CA SER A 325 46.20 -1.03 -23.12
C SER A 325 47.58 -0.59 -22.61
N LEU A 326 47.87 -0.82 -21.34
CA LEU A 326 49.17 -0.49 -20.75
C LEU A 326 50.25 -1.45 -21.25
N THR A 327 49.95 -2.75 -21.32
CA THR A 327 50.93 -3.76 -21.78
C THR A 327 51.34 -3.57 -23.23
N GLU A 328 50.41 -3.25 -24.12
CA GLU A 328 50.70 -2.88 -25.52
C GLU A 328 51.67 -1.68 -25.62
N ARG A 329 51.58 -0.73 -24.68
CA ARG A 329 52.38 0.51 -24.68
C ARG A 329 53.67 0.44 -23.90
N ILE A 330 54.00 -0.69 -23.25
CA ILE A 330 55.25 -0.84 -22.49
C ILE A 330 56.47 -0.51 -23.37
N LYS A 331 56.49 -0.98 -24.63
CA LYS A 331 57.57 -0.69 -25.58
C LYS A 331 57.68 0.79 -25.93
N GLU A 332 56.56 1.46 -26.22
CA GLU A 332 56.52 2.89 -26.55
C GLU A 332 57.03 3.75 -25.38
N ILE A 333 56.55 3.44 -24.16
CA ILE A 333 56.96 4.14 -22.93
C ILE A 333 58.44 3.90 -22.64
N GLY A 334 58.93 2.67 -22.86
CA GLY A 334 60.35 2.32 -22.69
C GLY A 334 61.28 3.15 -23.58
N VAL A 335 60.91 3.36 -24.85
CA VAL A 335 61.68 4.20 -25.78
C VAL A 335 61.66 5.67 -25.33
N ARG A 336 60.51 6.20 -24.88
CA ARG A 336 60.42 7.59 -24.37
C ARG A 336 61.25 7.81 -23.10
N LYS A 337 61.29 6.83 -22.20
CA LYS A 337 62.15 6.87 -21.00
C LYS A 337 63.63 6.85 -21.36
N ALA A 338 64.04 6.05 -22.34
CA ALA A 338 65.41 6.04 -22.84
C ALA A 338 65.84 7.40 -23.45
N LEU A 339 64.88 8.16 -23.99
CA LEU A 339 65.07 9.51 -24.52
C LEU A 339 64.96 10.63 -23.46
N GLY A 340 64.87 10.30 -22.17
CA GLY A 340 64.93 11.27 -21.07
C GLY A 340 63.58 11.80 -20.57
N ALA A 341 62.46 11.16 -20.91
CA ALA A 341 61.17 11.50 -20.30
C ALA A 341 61.19 11.29 -18.78
N ARG A 342 60.76 12.31 -18.01
CA ARG A 342 60.61 12.22 -16.55
C ARG A 342 59.51 11.22 -16.16
N LYS A 343 59.68 10.63 -14.96
CA LYS A 343 58.74 9.64 -14.37
C LYS A 343 57.35 10.20 -14.17
#